data_AF-A0A4Y2VV20-F1
#
_entry.id   AF-A0A4Y2VV20-F1
#
_cell.length_a   1.000
_cell.length_b   1.000
_cell.length_c   1.000
_cell.angle_alpha   90.00
_cell.angle_beta   90.00
_cell.angle_gamma   90.00
#
_symmetry.space_group_name_H-M   'P 1'
#
loop_
_entity.id
_entity.type
_entity.pdbx_description
1 polymer ?
#
loop_
_entity_poly.entity_id
_entity_poly.type
_entity_poly.pdbx_seq_one_letter_code
_entity_poly.pdbx_strand_id
1 'polypeptide(L)'
;MATLIHQDSPICVKSELDLFSIPSTQAAIEFGKFVEYFPLSNIRDGSPVEFHISGSGDEYLDLADSYIHVKAKITKSDGAPLPDDEPVAPVNLFLHSLFSQVDVSLNNRIIFSASNTYPYRAYLETLLNYGEDAKKSLLSCEAFFKDDKPYQVDPVSEEACESLKKRYHLMANSRNLDMIGQLHCDINQQNRLMLNLVDMKIKMTQFLFGFCSCFPKPNFCLLSTNNSEYNVVLEHASLFARKVKVSLGVSLGHAKALEKTSAQYPTDRVVCKTYSVPKGSLSFMQDNVFLGSMPKRLIITFVKNAAINGQYSLNPFNFKHHKLNFLGIYLDGQPVPCKPMELNYESENYIRAYHSLFSGFNRDKGIYISREEFLKGYAI
;
A
#
# COMPACT_ATOMS: atom_id res chain seq x y z
N MET A 1 25.41 -21.82 15.71
CA MET A 1 25.74 -21.15 14.44
C MET A 1 24.54 -20.30 14.03
N ALA A 2 24.75 -19.10 13.52
CA ALA A 2 23.65 -18.30 12.99
C ALA A 2 23.08 -19.00 11.74
N THR A 3 21.77 -19.18 11.69
CA THR A 3 21.09 -19.72 10.50
C THR A 3 21.12 -18.66 9.40
N LEU A 4 21.74 -18.96 8.27
CA LEU A 4 21.79 -18.07 7.12
C LEU A 4 20.44 -18.08 6.37
N ILE A 5 20.01 -16.92 5.87
CA ILE A 5 18.79 -16.80 5.04
C ILE A 5 19.00 -17.48 3.67
N HIS A 6 20.21 -17.40 3.13
CA HIS A 6 20.64 -18.08 1.91
C HIS A 6 21.96 -18.80 2.21
N GLN A 7 22.17 -20.01 1.69
CA GLN A 7 23.35 -20.82 2.00
C GLN A 7 24.67 -20.12 1.64
N ASP A 8 24.67 -19.37 0.55
CA ASP A 8 25.83 -18.58 0.10
C ASP A 8 25.94 -17.17 0.73
N SER A 9 25.08 -16.81 1.69
CA SER A 9 25.15 -15.49 2.33
C SER A 9 26.39 -15.39 3.20
N PRO A 10 27.30 -14.42 2.98
CA PRO A 10 28.44 -14.21 3.86
C PRO A 10 27.97 -13.69 5.23
N ILE A 11 28.68 -14.07 6.29
CA ILE A 11 28.50 -13.47 7.61
C ILE A 11 29.14 -12.08 7.56
N CYS A 12 28.37 -11.04 7.89
CA CYS A 12 28.87 -9.66 7.96
C CYS A 12 28.90 -9.15 9.40
N VAL A 13 29.81 -8.20 9.66
CA VAL A 13 29.84 -7.42 10.89
C VAL A 13 28.88 -6.24 10.80
N LYS A 14 28.40 -5.75 11.94
CA LYS A 14 27.51 -4.58 12.00
C LYS A 14 28.23 -3.33 11.46
N SER A 15 27.54 -2.49 10.69
CA SER A 15 28.14 -1.29 10.07
C SER A 15 28.78 -0.33 11.07
N GLU A 16 28.25 -0.24 12.30
CA GLU A 16 28.77 0.61 13.38
C GLU A 16 30.14 0.15 13.89
N LEU A 17 30.58 -1.05 13.51
CA LEU A 17 31.92 -1.57 13.82
C LEU A 17 32.93 -1.25 12.70
N ASP A 18 32.48 -0.77 11.55
CA ASP A 18 33.33 -0.42 10.41
C ASP A 18 33.83 1.03 10.52
N LEU A 19 34.56 1.31 11.61
CA LEU A 19 34.94 2.66 12.02
C LEU A 19 36.08 3.28 11.22
N PHE A 20 36.78 2.49 10.42
CA PHE A 20 38.01 2.90 9.73
C PHE A 20 37.85 2.91 8.20
N SER A 21 36.72 2.46 7.67
CA SER A 21 36.46 2.55 6.24
C SER A 21 36.09 3.98 5.87
N ILE A 22 36.64 4.46 4.76
CA ILE A 22 36.20 5.71 4.15
C ILE A 22 34.97 5.37 3.31
N PRO A 23 33.85 6.09 3.47
CA PRO A 23 32.66 5.87 2.65
C PRO A 23 33.00 6.00 1.15
N SER A 24 32.64 4.99 0.37
CA SER A 24 32.87 4.98 -1.08
C SER A 24 32.04 6.06 -1.78
N THR A 25 32.66 6.78 -2.73
CA THR A 25 31.96 7.71 -3.61
C THR A 25 31.32 6.96 -4.78
N GLN A 26 30.04 7.22 -5.06
CA GLN A 26 29.39 6.64 -6.24
C GLN A 26 29.76 7.43 -7.51
N ALA A 27 30.47 6.77 -8.43
CA ALA A 27 30.83 7.29 -9.75
C ALA A 27 30.35 6.39 -10.91
N ALA A 28 29.71 5.26 -10.61
CA ALA A 28 29.30 4.28 -11.61
C ALA A 28 27.98 4.63 -12.31
N ILE A 29 27.12 5.45 -11.70
CA ILE A 29 25.92 5.98 -12.34
C ILE A 29 26.32 7.28 -13.03
N GLU A 30 26.28 7.28 -14.36
CA GLU A 30 26.68 8.43 -15.17
C GLU A 30 25.55 9.46 -15.29
N PHE A 31 24.32 8.97 -15.44
CA PHE A 31 23.15 9.79 -15.71
C PHE A 31 21.87 9.08 -15.31
N GLY A 32 20.84 9.83 -14.92
CA GLY A 32 19.50 9.29 -14.74
C GLY A 32 18.43 10.29 -15.15
N LYS A 33 17.34 9.78 -15.74
CA LYS A 33 16.20 10.55 -16.23
C LYS A 33 14.89 9.86 -15.89
N PHE A 34 13.82 10.64 -15.84
CA PHE A 34 12.46 10.10 -15.81
C PHE A 34 11.94 9.99 -17.24
N VAL A 35 11.33 8.85 -17.56
CA VAL A 35 10.60 8.62 -18.80
C VAL A 35 9.14 8.38 -18.44
N GLU A 36 8.25 9.16 -19.05
CA GLU A 36 6.81 9.04 -18.86
C GLU A 36 6.23 7.98 -19.83
N TYR A 37 5.50 7.03 -19.27
CA TYR A 37 4.80 5.98 -20.01
C TYR A 37 3.30 6.17 -19.87
N PHE A 38 2.58 6.04 -20.99
CA PHE A 38 1.12 6.13 -21.02
C PHE A 38 0.47 4.73 -21.05
N PRO A 39 -0.81 4.62 -20.65
CA PRO A 39 -1.54 3.36 -20.66
C PRO A 39 -1.67 2.80 -22.08
N LEU A 40 -1.62 1.47 -22.21
CA LEU A 40 -1.76 0.77 -23.50
C LEU A 40 -3.18 0.84 -24.08
N SER A 41 -4.17 1.03 -23.21
CA SER A 41 -5.59 1.06 -23.57
C SER A 41 -6.27 2.28 -22.94
N ASN A 42 -7.48 2.57 -23.41
CA ASN A 42 -8.32 3.59 -22.78
C ASN A 42 -8.57 3.22 -21.30
N ILE A 43 -8.43 4.22 -20.42
CA ILE A 43 -8.55 4.08 -18.96
C ILE A 43 -9.96 4.37 -18.45
N ARG A 44 -10.89 4.72 -19.34
CA ARG A 44 -12.30 4.97 -19.02
C ARG A 44 -13.06 3.66 -18.76
N ASP A 45 -14.23 3.82 -18.15
CA ASP A 45 -15.24 2.76 -17.96
C ASP A 45 -14.75 1.55 -17.14
N GLY A 46 -13.82 1.78 -16.19
CA GLY A 46 -13.31 0.72 -15.30
C GLY A 46 -12.35 -0.27 -15.97
N SER A 47 -11.87 0.03 -17.18
CA SER A 47 -10.86 -0.78 -17.86
C SER A 47 -9.54 -0.81 -17.06
N PRO A 48 -8.82 -1.94 -17.02
CA PRO A 48 -7.52 -1.98 -16.36
C PRO A 48 -6.54 -0.95 -16.96
N VAL A 49 -5.77 -0.29 -16.11
CA VAL A 49 -4.68 0.60 -16.52
C VAL A 49 -3.42 -0.25 -16.67
N GLU A 50 -2.96 -0.42 -17.92
CA GLU A 50 -1.81 -1.25 -18.25
C GLU A 50 -0.66 -0.42 -18.80
N PHE A 51 0.53 -0.53 -18.19
CA PHE A 51 1.76 0.07 -18.67
C PHE A 51 2.74 -1.00 -19.16
N HIS A 52 3.47 -0.71 -20.23
CA HIS A 52 4.57 -1.54 -20.72
C HIS A 52 5.84 -0.70 -20.81
N ILE A 53 6.84 -1.08 -20.02
CA ILE A 53 8.16 -0.47 -20.00
C ILE A 53 9.08 -1.41 -20.75
N SER A 54 9.50 -1.01 -21.95
CA SER A 54 10.48 -1.79 -22.70
C SER A 54 11.82 -1.83 -21.95
N GLY A 55 12.39 -3.01 -21.86
CA GLY A 55 13.75 -3.26 -21.39
C GLY A 55 14.80 -2.94 -22.44
N SER A 56 14.42 -2.57 -23.67
CA SER A 56 15.37 -2.26 -24.73
C SER A 56 16.27 -1.07 -24.38
N GLY A 57 17.49 -1.09 -24.92
CA GLY A 57 18.51 -0.07 -24.68
C GLY A 57 19.53 -0.45 -23.60
N ASP A 58 20.41 0.50 -23.29
CA ASP A 58 21.54 0.31 -22.37
C ASP A 58 21.25 0.83 -20.95
N GLU A 59 20.06 1.39 -20.73
CA GLU A 59 19.66 2.00 -19.47
C GLU A 59 19.01 0.97 -18.53
N TYR A 60 19.40 1.02 -17.27
CA TYR A 60 18.81 0.23 -16.20
C TYR A 60 17.55 0.94 -15.68
N LEU A 61 16.72 0.22 -14.94
CA LEU A 61 15.48 0.75 -14.39
C LEU A 61 15.57 0.84 -12.86
N ASP A 62 15.39 2.04 -12.32
CA ASP A 62 15.31 2.30 -10.89
C ASP A 62 13.85 2.35 -10.45
N LEU A 63 13.36 1.24 -9.90
CA LEU A 63 11.97 1.12 -9.46
C LEU A 63 11.71 1.75 -8.09
N ALA A 64 12.75 1.95 -7.29
CA ALA A 64 12.64 2.61 -5.99
C ALA A 64 12.33 4.11 -6.17
N ASP A 65 12.84 4.72 -7.24
CA ASP A 65 12.56 6.11 -7.60
C ASP A 65 11.62 6.21 -8.82
N SER A 66 10.59 5.36 -8.90
CA SER A 66 9.57 5.41 -9.97
C SER A 66 8.17 5.65 -9.40
N TYR A 67 7.35 6.45 -10.11
CA TYR A 67 6.07 6.95 -9.59
C TYR A 67 4.93 6.76 -10.57
N ILE A 68 3.72 6.59 -10.06
CA ILE A 68 2.48 6.69 -10.83
C ILE A 68 1.84 8.05 -10.61
N HIS A 69 1.36 8.67 -11.69
CA HIS A 69 0.66 9.94 -11.71
C HIS A 69 -0.76 9.71 -12.23
N VAL A 70 -1.76 10.13 -11.47
CA VAL A 70 -3.17 9.93 -11.81
C VAL A 70 -3.97 11.21 -11.54
N LYS A 71 -4.82 11.58 -12.49
CA LYS A 71 -5.86 12.59 -12.27
C LYS A 71 -7.22 11.93 -12.30
N ALA A 72 -8.00 12.13 -11.26
CA ALA A 72 -9.34 11.56 -11.13
C ALA A 72 -10.35 12.60 -10.67
N LYS A 73 -11.62 12.38 -10.99
CA LYS A 73 -12.76 13.17 -10.48
C LYS A 73 -13.91 12.24 -10.08
N ILE A 74 -14.80 12.72 -9.23
CA ILE A 74 -16.02 12.01 -8.84
C ILE A 74 -17.20 12.64 -9.60
N THR A 75 -18.08 11.83 -10.17
CA THR A 75 -19.32 12.27 -10.82
C THR A 75 -20.50 11.47 -10.30
N LYS A 76 -21.72 11.87 -10.63
CA LYS A 76 -22.89 10.99 -10.49
C LYS A 76 -22.79 9.80 -11.44
N SER A 77 -23.62 8.78 -11.22
CA SER A 77 -23.65 7.57 -12.05
C SER A 77 -23.98 7.82 -13.52
N ASP A 78 -24.77 8.87 -13.81
CA ASP A 78 -25.09 9.35 -15.16
C ASP A 78 -23.98 10.20 -15.81
N GLY A 79 -22.87 10.42 -15.10
CA GLY A 79 -21.76 11.26 -15.55
C GLY A 79 -21.96 12.75 -15.30
N ALA A 80 -23.10 13.18 -14.75
CA ALA A 80 -23.32 14.57 -14.39
C ALA A 80 -22.35 15.02 -13.26
N PRO A 81 -21.96 16.31 -13.25
CA PRO A 81 -21.16 16.84 -12.17
C PRO A 81 -21.91 16.76 -10.83
N LEU A 82 -21.15 16.65 -9.74
CA LEU A 82 -21.70 16.70 -8.39
C LEU A 82 -22.27 18.11 -8.12
N PRO A 83 -23.47 18.23 -7.54
CA PRO A 83 -23.98 19.51 -7.08
C PRO A 83 -23.18 20.00 -5.85
N ASP A 84 -23.38 21.28 -5.50
CA ASP A 84 -22.85 21.84 -4.27
C ASP A 84 -23.34 21.02 -3.06
N ASP A 85 -22.46 20.84 -2.08
CA ASP A 85 -22.71 20.11 -0.83
C ASP A 85 -23.15 18.64 -0.99
N GLU A 86 -22.89 18.02 -2.16
CA GLU A 86 -23.07 16.57 -2.33
C GLU A 86 -22.12 15.81 -1.39
N PRO A 87 -22.63 15.03 -0.41
CA PRO A 87 -21.84 14.49 0.70
C PRO A 87 -21.06 13.23 0.30
N VAL A 88 -20.24 13.32 -0.75
CA VAL A 88 -19.39 12.24 -1.25
C VAL A 88 -17.92 12.65 -1.22
N ALA A 89 -17.06 11.81 -0.65
CA ALA A 89 -15.64 12.07 -0.53
C ALA A 89 -14.83 10.79 -0.79
N PRO A 90 -13.59 10.90 -1.27
CA PRO A 90 -12.73 9.74 -1.38
C PRO A 90 -12.32 9.22 0.01
N VAL A 91 -12.13 7.90 0.10
CA VAL A 91 -11.42 7.29 1.23
C VAL A 91 -9.98 7.79 1.29
N ASN A 92 -9.33 7.51 2.42
CA ASN A 92 -7.94 7.88 2.63
C ASN A 92 -7.00 7.19 1.61
N LEU A 93 -5.85 7.81 1.34
CA LEU A 93 -4.86 7.30 0.38
C LEU A 93 -5.52 6.99 -0.99
N PHE A 94 -6.23 7.98 -1.52
CA PHE A 94 -7.13 7.80 -2.66
C PHE A 94 -6.41 7.23 -3.89
N LEU A 95 -5.19 7.68 -4.18
CA LEU A 95 -4.39 7.19 -5.32
C LEU A 95 -4.29 5.66 -5.37
N HIS A 96 -4.00 5.03 -4.22
CA HIS A 96 -3.88 3.58 -4.12
C HIS A 96 -5.24 2.89 -3.98
N SER A 97 -6.20 3.57 -3.36
CA SER A 97 -7.57 3.07 -3.21
C SER A 97 -8.35 3.04 -4.52
N LEU A 98 -7.89 3.69 -5.58
CA LEU A 98 -8.47 3.57 -6.93
C LEU A 98 -8.40 2.14 -7.49
N PHE A 99 -7.40 1.36 -7.06
CA PHE A 99 -7.09 0.06 -7.67
C PHE A 99 -7.33 -1.09 -6.69
N SER A 100 -8.17 -2.04 -7.09
CA SER A 100 -8.44 -3.26 -6.32
C SER A 100 -7.29 -4.25 -6.40
N GLN A 101 -6.57 -4.26 -7.52
CA GLN A 101 -5.48 -5.18 -7.80
C GLN A 101 -4.37 -4.50 -8.59
N VAL A 102 -3.12 -4.85 -8.26
CA VAL A 102 -1.92 -4.49 -9.02
C VAL A 102 -1.10 -5.76 -9.27
N ASP A 103 -0.79 -5.99 -10.54
CA ASP A 103 0.07 -7.08 -11.00
C ASP A 103 1.31 -6.51 -11.69
N VAL A 104 2.48 -7.05 -11.34
CA VAL A 104 3.74 -6.71 -12.00
C VAL A 104 4.33 -7.98 -12.60
N SER A 105 4.66 -7.92 -13.89
CA SER A 105 5.38 -8.98 -14.58
C SER A 105 6.68 -8.49 -15.19
N LEU A 106 7.66 -9.39 -15.21
CA LEU A 106 8.95 -9.22 -15.88
C LEU A 106 9.06 -10.30 -16.95
N ASN A 107 9.31 -9.93 -18.21
CA ASN A 107 9.34 -10.84 -19.37
C ASN A 107 8.14 -11.83 -19.37
N ASN A 108 6.93 -11.30 -19.19
CA ASN A 108 5.66 -12.05 -19.10
C ASN A 108 5.50 -12.98 -17.89
N ARG A 109 6.46 -13.03 -16.95
CA ARG A 109 6.32 -13.76 -15.70
C ARG A 109 5.83 -12.83 -14.59
N ILE A 110 4.68 -13.12 -14.01
CA ILE A 110 4.16 -12.37 -12.86
C ILE A 110 5.11 -12.61 -11.68
N ILE A 111 5.66 -11.53 -11.14
CA ILE A 111 6.52 -11.53 -9.96
C ILE A 111 5.80 -11.02 -8.72
N PHE A 112 4.75 -10.21 -8.91
CA PHE A 112 3.94 -9.63 -7.86
C PHE A 112 2.48 -9.58 -8.30
N SER A 113 1.58 -9.91 -7.37
CA SER A 113 0.14 -9.79 -7.54
C SER A 113 -0.50 -9.56 -6.18
N ALA A 114 -1.36 -8.55 -6.07
CA ALA A 114 -2.15 -8.26 -4.88
C ALA A 114 -3.63 -8.15 -5.25
N SER A 115 -4.33 -9.28 -5.30
CA SER A 115 -5.75 -9.30 -5.65
C SER A 115 -6.65 -8.86 -4.49
N ASN A 116 -7.48 -7.84 -4.72
CA ASN A 116 -8.48 -7.28 -3.81
C ASN A 116 -7.98 -6.77 -2.44
N THR A 117 -6.68 -6.77 -2.22
CA THR A 117 -6.05 -6.40 -0.93
C THR A 117 -5.01 -5.30 -1.09
N TYR A 118 -4.77 -4.83 -2.32
CA TYR A 118 -3.79 -3.79 -2.60
C TYR A 118 -4.02 -2.50 -1.81
N PRO A 119 -5.25 -1.94 -1.69
CA PRO A 119 -5.45 -0.73 -0.90
C PRO A 119 -5.12 -0.90 0.58
N TYR A 120 -5.42 -2.07 1.16
CA TYR A 120 -5.07 -2.35 2.56
C TYR A 120 -3.57 -2.45 2.76
N ARG A 121 -2.87 -3.12 1.83
CA ARG A 121 -1.42 -3.18 1.84
C ARG A 121 -0.81 -1.78 1.79
N ALA A 122 -1.21 -0.99 0.78
CA ALA A 122 -0.71 0.37 0.59
C ALA A 122 -0.99 1.24 1.84
N TYR A 123 -2.24 1.21 2.33
CA TYR A 123 -2.62 1.99 3.50
C TYR A 123 -1.83 1.63 4.76
N LEU A 124 -1.67 0.34 5.06
CA LEU A 124 -0.93 -0.11 6.24
C LEU A 124 0.57 0.15 6.12
N GLU A 125 1.16 -0.02 4.94
CA GLU A 125 2.56 0.32 4.70
C GLU A 125 2.79 1.83 4.88
N THR A 126 1.93 2.67 4.29
CA THR A 126 2.02 4.13 4.42
C THR A 126 1.79 4.57 5.86
N LEU A 127 0.82 3.98 6.56
CA LEU A 127 0.48 4.30 7.93
C LEU A 127 1.58 3.86 8.92
N LEU A 128 2.26 2.73 8.71
CA LEU A 128 3.21 2.21 9.70
C LEU A 128 4.68 2.54 9.39
N ASN A 129 5.04 2.81 8.12
CA ASN A 129 6.45 3.03 7.74
C ASN A 129 6.86 4.50 7.63
N TYR A 130 5.91 5.44 7.54
CA TYR A 130 6.22 6.87 7.40
C TYR A 130 6.10 7.63 8.73
N GLY A 131 7.01 8.58 8.95
CA GLY A 131 6.94 9.52 10.06
C GLY A 131 5.85 10.58 9.88
N GLU A 132 5.60 11.34 10.94
CA GLU A 132 4.57 12.40 10.96
C GLU A 132 4.80 13.47 9.88
N ASP A 133 6.04 13.93 9.71
CA ASP A 133 6.34 15.00 8.73
C ASP A 133 6.03 14.57 7.30
N ALA A 134 6.41 13.34 6.91
CA ALA A 134 6.09 12.80 5.60
C ALA A 134 4.57 12.63 5.40
N LYS A 135 3.86 12.18 6.44
CA LYS A 135 2.38 12.03 6.44
C LYS A 135 1.65 13.36 6.32
N LYS A 136 2.22 14.45 6.82
CA LYS A 136 1.64 15.80 6.72
C LYS A 136 2.02 16.54 5.43
N SER A 137 3.15 16.18 4.80
CA SER A 137 3.69 16.84 3.61
C SER A 137 3.63 15.92 2.39
N LEU A 138 4.67 15.11 2.15
CA LEU A 138 4.85 14.26 0.98
C LEU A 138 3.60 13.42 0.64
N LEU A 139 3.02 12.73 1.61
CA LEU A 139 1.91 11.80 1.38
C LEU A 139 0.58 12.50 1.04
N SER A 140 0.51 13.83 1.18
CA SER A 140 -0.63 14.60 0.66
C SER A 140 -0.74 14.50 -0.87
N CYS A 141 0.37 14.25 -1.58
CA CYS A 141 0.39 13.96 -3.03
C CYS A 141 -0.38 12.69 -3.40
N GLU A 142 -0.58 11.77 -2.47
CA GLU A 142 -1.34 10.52 -2.65
C GLU A 142 -2.75 10.61 -2.04
N ALA A 143 -3.17 11.81 -1.64
CA ALA A 143 -4.37 12.09 -0.87
C ALA A 143 -4.44 11.36 0.48
N PHE A 144 -3.29 11.16 1.13
CA PHE A 144 -3.23 10.67 2.50
C PHE A 144 -3.48 11.82 3.48
N PHE A 145 -4.52 11.68 4.31
CA PHE A 145 -4.79 12.56 5.43
C PHE A 145 -5.28 11.70 6.58
N LYS A 146 -4.48 11.55 7.64
CA LYS A 146 -4.84 10.69 8.78
C LYS A 146 -6.17 11.13 9.39
N ASP A 147 -7.07 10.17 9.60
CA ASP A 147 -8.40 10.40 10.15
C ASP A 147 -8.35 10.48 11.69
N ASP A 148 -8.85 11.56 12.27
CA ASP A 148 -9.02 11.69 13.72
C ASP A 148 -10.26 10.92 14.22
N LYS A 149 -11.25 10.76 13.35
CA LYS A 149 -12.51 10.06 13.63
C LYS A 149 -12.85 9.12 12.45
N PRO A 150 -12.13 8.00 12.27
CA PRO A 150 -12.32 7.11 11.12
C PRO A 150 -13.71 6.45 11.04
N TYR A 151 -14.53 6.56 12.09
CA TYR A 151 -15.92 6.10 12.11
C TYR A 151 -16.93 7.09 11.54
N GLN A 152 -16.53 8.34 11.33
CA GLN A 152 -17.37 9.40 10.81
C GLN A 152 -17.14 9.49 9.29
N VAL A 153 -18.23 9.43 8.52
CA VAL A 153 -18.20 9.24 7.05
C VAL A 153 -18.92 10.35 6.30
N ASP A 154 -19.52 11.30 7.02
CA ASP A 154 -20.24 12.42 6.44
C ASP A 154 -19.28 13.60 6.26
N PRO A 155 -18.86 13.96 5.05
CA PRO A 155 -17.91 15.05 4.86
C PRO A 155 -18.50 16.45 5.12
N VAL A 156 -19.83 16.60 5.16
CA VAL A 156 -20.51 17.92 5.29
C VAL A 156 -21.05 18.18 6.70
N SER A 157 -21.07 17.17 7.57
CA SER A 157 -21.43 17.31 8.99
C SER A 157 -20.47 18.25 9.73
N GLU A 158 -21.00 19.04 10.67
CA GLU A 158 -20.20 19.91 11.53
C GLU A 158 -19.19 19.11 12.37
N GLU A 159 -19.62 17.95 12.89
CA GLU A 159 -18.77 17.04 13.65
C GLU A 159 -17.78 16.22 12.80
N ALA A 160 -17.69 16.52 11.50
CA ALA A 160 -16.94 15.68 10.59
C ALA A 160 -15.45 15.58 10.89
N CYS A 161 -14.90 14.44 10.49
CA CYS A 161 -13.48 14.15 10.51
C CYS A 161 -12.76 15.21 9.66
N GLU A 162 -11.78 15.92 10.24
CA GLU A 162 -11.17 17.08 9.57
C GLU A 162 -10.39 16.67 8.31
N SER A 163 -9.77 15.49 8.33
CA SER A 163 -9.15 14.90 7.15
C SER A 163 -10.16 14.54 6.06
N LEU A 164 -11.36 14.08 6.42
CA LEU A 164 -12.43 13.77 5.48
C LEU A 164 -12.95 15.05 4.81
N LYS A 165 -13.16 16.13 5.58
CA LYS A 165 -13.49 17.46 5.04
C LYS A 165 -12.45 17.94 4.04
N LYS A 166 -11.15 17.79 4.36
CA LYS A 166 -10.06 18.13 3.43
C LYS A 166 -10.15 17.33 2.13
N ARG A 167 -10.31 16.01 2.22
CA ARG A 167 -10.47 15.13 1.05
C ARG A 167 -11.72 15.46 0.22
N TYR A 168 -12.83 15.79 0.88
CA TYR A 168 -14.05 16.26 0.24
C TYR A 168 -13.80 17.54 -0.57
N HIS A 169 -13.24 18.57 0.06
CA HIS A 169 -12.95 19.84 -0.61
C HIS A 169 -11.94 19.70 -1.76
N LEU A 170 -11.12 18.64 -1.78
CA LEU A 170 -10.22 18.35 -2.89
C LEU A 170 -10.97 18.04 -4.20
N MET A 171 -12.16 17.44 -4.11
CA MET A 171 -12.91 16.87 -5.25
C MET A 171 -14.38 17.33 -5.36
N ALA A 172 -14.83 18.21 -4.46
CA ALA A 172 -16.17 18.79 -4.51
C ALA A 172 -16.49 19.36 -5.90
N ASN A 173 -17.75 19.33 -6.29
CA ASN A 173 -18.25 19.82 -7.58
C ASN A 173 -17.54 19.17 -8.79
N SER A 174 -17.18 17.88 -8.65
CA SER A 174 -16.47 17.11 -9.67
C SER A 174 -15.11 17.68 -10.09
N ARG A 175 -14.40 18.37 -9.18
CA ARG A 175 -13.06 18.86 -9.46
C ARG A 175 -12.07 17.70 -9.65
N ASN A 176 -11.18 17.84 -10.62
CA ASN A 176 -10.08 16.91 -10.81
C ASN A 176 -9.06 17.06 -9.67
N LEU A 177 -8.77 15.94 -9.01
CA LEU A 177 -7.66 15.82 -8.07
C LEU A 177 -6.45 15.22 -8.79
N ASP A 178 -5.31 15.91 -8.66
CA ASP A 178 -4.02 15.54 -9.22
C ASP A 178 -3.18 14.82 -8.16
N MET A 179 -2.74 13.60 -8.43
CA MET A 179 -2.07 12.74 -7.45
C MET A 179 -0.85 12.03 -8.03
N ILE A 180 0.20 11.91 -7.24
CA ILE A 180 1.43 11.19 -7.60
C ILE A 180 1.99 10.45 -6.39
N GLY A 181 2.49 9.22 -6.61
CA GLY A 181 2.99 8.37 -5.54
C GLY A 181 3.75 7.14 -6.05
N GLN A 182 4.44 6.46 -5.13
CA GLN A 182 5.17 5.23 -5.46
C GLN A 182 4.22 4.02 -5.40
N LEU A 183 4.37 3.04 -6.31
CA LEU A 183 3.59 1.80 -6.23
C LEU A 183 4.01 0.92 -5.03
N HIS A 184 3.03 0.41 -4.30
CA HIS A 184 3.22 -0.53 -3.18
C HIS A 184 3.39 -1.98 -3.68
N CYS A 185 4.43 -2.19 -4.50
CA CYS A 185 4.82 -3.52 -4.98
C CYS A 185 6.15 -3.91 -4.37
N ASP A 186 6.36 -5.21 -4.11
CA ASP A 186 7.58 -5.73 -3.49
C ASP A 186 8.85 -5.22 -4.21
N ILE A 187 8.85 -5.23 -5.54
CA ILE A 187 10.01 -4.86 -6.37
C ILE A 187 10.34 -3.36 -6.37
N ASN A 188 9.39 -2.50 -5.99
CA ASN A 188 9.61 -1.06 -5.84
C ASN A 188 10.25 -0.72 -4.47
N GLN A 189 10.24 -1.66 -3.52
CA GLN A 189 10.77 -1.45 -2.17
C GLN A 189 12.24 -1.90 -2.02
N GLN A 190 12.92 -2.24 -3.12
CA GLN A 190 14.32 -2.65 -3.13
C GLN A 190 15.14 -1.69 -4.00
N ASN A 191 16.35 -1.33 -3.54
CA ASN A 191 17.17 -0.26 -4.14
C ASN A 191 18.12 -0.72 -5.26
N ARG A 192 18.11 -2.00 -5.65
CA ARG A 192 18.93 -2.50 -6.77
C ARG A 192 18.27 -2.12 -8.08
N LEU A 193 19.07 -1.51 -8.96
CA LEU A 193 18.68 -1.22 -10.34
C LEU A 193 18.36 -2.50 -11.09
N MET A 194 17.20 -2.54 -11.72
CA MET A 194 16.82 -3.62 -12.63
C MET A 194 17.67 -3.51 -13.90
N LEU A 195 18.34 -4.63 -14.24
CA LEU A 195 19.14 -4.74 -15.45
C LEU A 195 18.31 -4.42 -16.71
N ASN A 196 18.99 -3.92 -17.74
CA ASN A 196 18.41 -3.75 -19.06
C ASN A 196 18.03 -5.11 -19.69
N LEU A 197 17.31 -5.06 -20.82
CA LEU A 197 16.77 -6.21 -21.55
C LEU A 197 15.74 -7.05 -20.77
N VAL A 198 15.13 -6.44 -19.75
CA VAL A 198 13.99 -7.00 -19.01
C VAL A 198 12.77 -6.11 -19.25
N ASP A 199 11.79 -6.63 -19.98
CA ASP A 199 10.51 -5.95 -20.19
C ASP A 199 9.67 -6.04 -18.93
N MET A 200 9.11 -4.90 -18.51
CA MET A 200 8.21 -4.83 -17.36
C MET A 200 6.81 -4.46 -17.82
N LYS A 201 5.81 -5.16 -17.28
CA LYS A 201 4.41 -4.79 -17.44
C LYS A 201 3.77 -4.61 -16.07
N ILE A 202 3.06 -3.49 -15.91
CA ILE A 202 2.27 -3.18 -14.72
C ILE A 202 0.82 -3.14 -15.15
N LYS A 203 -0.03 -3.92 -14.49
CA LYS A 203 -1.47 -3.93 -14.72
C LYS A 203 -2.17 -3.57 -13.43
N MET A 204 -3.04 -2.57 -13.47
CA MET A 204 -3.84 -2.16 -12.32
C MET A 204 -5.32 -2.25 -12.66
N THR A 205 -6.04 -3.01 -11.87
CA THR A 205 -7.48 -3.19 -12.01
C THR A 205 -8.18 -2.17 -11.13
N GLN A 206 -9.01 -1.32 -11.73
CA GLN A 206 -9.83 -0.35 -11.00
C GLN A 206 -10.89 -1.08 -10.16
N PHE A 207 -11.44 -0.45 -9.13
CA PHE A 207 -12.70 -0.94 -8.57
C PHE A 207 -13.79 -0.82 -9.65
N LEU A 208 -14.49 -1.93 -9.95
CA LEU A 208 -15.43 -2.01 -11.07
C LEU A 208 -16.56 -0.97 -10.93
N PHE A 209 -16.70 -0.13 -11.96
CA PHE A 209 -17.85 0.74 -12.19
C PHE A 209 -18.86 -0.05 -13.02
N GLY A 210 -19.97 -0.44 -12.41
CA GLY A 210 -20.96 -1.27 -13.07
C GLY A 210 -22.22 -0.48 -13.41
N PHE A 211 -22.39 -0.15 -14.68
CA PHE A 211 -23.67 0.03 -15.36
C PHE A 211 -24.44 -1.32 -15.42
N CYS A 212 -24.56 -2.01 -14.29
CA CYS A 212 -25.40 -3.19 -14.15
C CYS A 212 -26.61 -2.77 -13.33
N SER A 213 -27.73 -2.55 -14.03
CA SER A 213 -29.05 -2.25 -13.47
C SER A 213 -29.57 -3.27 -12.45
N CYS A 214 -28.80 -4.34 -12.19
CA CYS A 214 -29.17 -5.40 -11.26
C CYS A 214 -28.54 -5.25 -9.87
N PHE A 215 -27.41 -4.54 -9.69
CA PHE A 215 -26.81 -4.33 -8.35
C PHE A 215 -25.90 -3.09 -8.30
N PRO A 216 -26.21 -2.05 -7.49
CA PRO A 216 -25.25 -1.02 -7.12
C PRO A 216 -24.12 -1.72 -6.37
N LYS A 217 -22.90 -1.75 -6.92
CA LYS A 217 -21.74 -2.16 -6.13
C LYS A 217 -21.21 -0.92 -5.44
N PRO A 218 -21.29 -0.86 -4.10
CA PRO A 218 -20.80 0.31 -3.39
C PRO A 218 -19.27 0.34 -3.50
N ASN A 219 -18.70 1.53 -3.66
CA ASN A 219 -17.32 1.71 -4.08
C ASN A 219 -16.38 1.78 -2.88
N PHE A 220 -15.44 0.83 -2.79
CA PHE A 220 -14.40 0.84 -1.75
C PHE A 220 -13.68 2.18 -1.63
N CYS A 221 -13.52 2.92 -2.74
CA CYS A 221 -12.76 4.14 -2.74
C CYS A 221 -13.54 5.41 -2.36
N LEU A 222 -14.84 5.31 -2.06
CA LEU A 222 -15.70 6.46 -1.72
C LEU A 222 -16.43 6.28 -0.39
N LEU A 223 -16.71 7.39 0.27
CA LEU A 223 -17.58 7.51 1.43
C LEU A 223 -18.70 8.48 1.11
N SER A 224 -19.91 8.14 1.53
CA SER A 224 -21.08 9.00 1.38
C SER A 224 -22.15 8.63 2.41
N THR A 225 -22.90 9.63 2.86
CA THR A 225 -24.14 9.44 3.63
C THR A 225 -25.37 9.31 2.74
N ASN A 226 -25.26 9.68 1.46
CA ASN A 226 -26.29 9.47 0.47
C ASN A 226 -26.21 8.05 -0.10
N ASN A 227 -27.37 7.48 -0.42
CA ASN A 227 -27.47 6.21 -1.16
C ASN A 227 -27.42 6.41 -2.68
N SER A 228 -26.96 7.56 -3.16
CA SER A 228 -26.78 7.86 -4.58
C SER A 228 -25.63 7.03 -5.16
N GLU A 229 -25.70 6.72 -6.45
CA GLU A 229 -24.60 6.06 -7.16
C GLU A 229 -23.63 7.10 -7.74
N TYR A 230 -22.34 6.82 -7.63
CA TYR A 230 -21.25 7.69 -8.06
C TYR A 230 -20.26 6.93 -8.93
N ASN A 231 -19.60 7.64 -9.83
CA ASN A 231 -18.48 7.14 -10.62
C ASN A 231 -17.20 7.87 -10.23
N VAL A 232 -16.07 7.18 -10.29
CA VAL A 232 -14.75 7.81 -10.31
C VAL A 232 -14.21 7.72 -11.73
N VAL A 233 -13.95 8.87 -12.32
CA VAL A 233 -13.49 8.98 -13.70
C VAL A 233 -12.00 9.30 -13.68
N LEU A 234 -11.19 8.42 -14.26
CA LEU A 234 -9.77 8.68 -14.52
C LEU A 234 -9.65 9.56 -15.77
N GLU A 235 -9.09 10.76 -15.60
CA GLU A 235 -8.86 11.73 -16.68
C GLU A 235 -7.44 11.62 -17.22
N HIS A 236 -6.49 11.21 -16.38
CA HIS A 236 -5.10 11.00 -16.76
C HIS A 236 -4.51 9.86 -15.93
N ALA A 237 -3.65 9.05 -16.54
CA ALA A 237 -2.78 8.12 -15.84
C ALA A 237 -1.46 8.05 -16.61
N SER A 238 -0.34 8.21 -15.93
CA SER A 238 0.98 7.97 -16.50
C SER A 238 1.93 7.39 -15.45
N LEU A 239 2.96 6.67 -15.92
CA LEU A 239 4.00 6.10 -15.09
C LEU A 239 5.33 6.80 -15.38
N PHE A 240 5.91 7.44 -14.38
CA PHE A 240 7.24 8.02 -14.43
C PHE A 240 8.27 6.99 -13.99
N ALA A 241 8.92 6.36 -14.96
CA ALA A 241 9.95 5.36 -14.71
C ALA A 241 11.35 6.00 -14.74
N ARG A 242 12.13 5.81 -13.67
CA ARG A 242 13.50 6.30 -13.58
C ARG A 242 14.44 5.37 -14.35
N LYS A 243 14.97 5.85 -15.48
CA LYS A 243 15.99 5.16 -16.28
C LYS A 243 17.37 5.67 -15.89
N VAL A 244 18.32 4.76 -15.71
CA VAL A 244 19.67 5.06 -15.21
C VAL A 244 20.72 4.51 -16.17
N LYS A 245 21.60 5.36 -16.65
CA LYS A 245 22.78 4.96 -17.41
C LYS A 245 23.94 4.69 -16.46
N VAL A 246 24.44 3.46 -16.51
CA VAL A 246 25.63 3.04 -15.76
C VAL A 246 26.87 3.10 -16.65
N SER A 247 28.04 3.19 -16.03
CA SER A 247 29.31 3.21 -16.75
C SER A 247 29.55 1.91 -17.51
N LEU A 248 30.29 2.01 -18.62
CA LEU A 248 30.56 0.87 -19.50
C LEU A 248 31.27 -0.29 -18.77
N GLY A 249 32.16 0.04 -17.83
CA GLY A 249 32.84 -0.99 -17.02
C GLY A 249 31.87 -1.82 -16.18
N VAL A 250 30.83 -1.17 -15.64
CA VAL A 250 29.79 -1.86 -14.84
C VAL A 250 28.88 -2.68 -15.74
N SER A 251 28.42 -2.15 -16.88
CA SER A 251 27.55 -2.91 -17.78
C SER A 251 28.25 -4.15 -18.35
N LEU A 252 29.51 -4.03 -18.78
CA LEU A 252 30.32 -5.17 -19.22
C LEU A 252 30.60 -6.15 -18.08
N GLY A 253 30.89 -5.64 -16.88
CA GLY A 253 31.08 -6.47 -15.69
C GLY A 253 29.85 -7.29 -15.35
N HIS A 254 28.66 -6.69 -15.39
CA HIS A 254 27.39 -7.40 -15.19
C HIS A 254 27.12 -8.41 -16.30
N ALA A 255 27.33 -8.06 -17.58
CA ALA A 255 27.17 -9.00 -18.69
C ALA A 255 28.04 -10.26 -18.50
N LYS A 256 29.31 -10.08 -18.13
CA LYS A 256 30.23 -11.20 -17.85
C LYS A 256 29.86 -11.98 -16.59
N ALA A 257 29.28 -11.34 -15.58
CA ALA A 257 28.81 -12.02 -14.39
C ALA A 257 27.58 -12.91 -14.68
N LEU A 258 26.68 -12.44 -15.56
CA LEU A 258 25.50 -13.18 -15.99
C LEU A 258 25.82 -14.48 -16.74
N GLU A 259 27.01 -14.58 -17.36
CA GLU A 259 27.50 -15.84 -17.94
C GLU A 259 27.74 -16.93 -16.89
N LYS A 260 27.93 -16.54 -15.62
CA LYS A 260 28.29 -17.45 -14.51
C LYS A 260 27.17 -17.62 -13.48
N THR A 261 26.44 -16.55 -13.18
CA THR A 261 25.40 -16.55 -12.15
C THR A 261 24.28 -15.59 -12.48
N SER A 262 23.06 -15.91 -12.04
CA SER A 262 21.93 -15.00 -12.17
C SER A 262 22.05 -13.80 -11.22
N ALA A 263 21.54 -12.65 -11.66
CA ALA A 263 21.38 -11.48 -10.81
C ALA A 263 20.35 -11.75 -9.70
N GLN A 264 20.66 -11.32 -8.48
CA GLN A 264 19.82 -11.51 -7.31
C GLN A 264 19.19 -10.19 -6.88
N TYR A 265 17.86 -10.17 -6.71
CA TYR A 265 17.10 -9.02 -6.22
C TYR A 265 16.45 -9.39 -4.89
N PRO A 266 17.02 -8.95 -3.74
CA PRO A 266 16.41 -9.23 -2.46
C PRO A 266 15.11 -8.45 -2.34
N THR A 267 14.06 -9.10 -1.84
CA THR A 267 12.76 -8.46 -1.69
C THR A 267 12.07 -8.98 -0.44
N ASP A 268 11.52 -8.08 0.36
CA ASP A 268 10.64 -8.43 1.48
C ASP A 268 9.21 -8.52 0.94
N ARG A 269 8.63 -9.72 0.96
CA ARG A 269 7.28 -9.96 0.46
C ARG A 269 6.22 -9.60 1.50
N VAL A 270 5.24 -8.80 1.10
CA VAL A 270 4.05 -8.53 1.92
C VAL A 270 2.85 -9.29 1.36
N VAL A 271 2.31 -10.20 2.17
CA VAL A 271 1.18 -11.06 1.79
C VAL A 271 -0.02 -10.74 2.69
N CYS A 272 -1.11 -10.29 2.07
CA CYS A 272 -2.37 -10.04 2.75
C CYS A 272 -3.29 -11.26 2.67
N LYS A 273 -3.87 -11.66 3.82
CA LYS A 273 -4.90 -12.71 3.90
C LYS A 273 -6.10 -12.18 4.66
N THR A 274 -7.29 -12.50 4.18
CA THR A 274 -8.55 -12.08 4.79
C THR A 274 -9.30 -13.32 5.27
N TYR A 275 -9.82 -13.26 6.49
CA TYR A 275 -10.64 -14.31 7.08
C TYR A 275 -11.96 -13.72 7.57
N SER A 276 -13.06 -14.44 7.33
CA SER A 276 -14.40 -14.01 7.76
C SER A 276 -14.74 -14.63 9.10
N VAL A 277 -15.01 -13.78 10.11
CA VAL A 277 -15.50 -14.21 11.42
C VAL A 277 -17.02 -14.04 11.48
N PRO A 278 -17.82 -15.11 11.61
CA PRO A 278 -19.27 -15.02 11.65
C PRO A 278 -19.78 -14.26 12.89
N LYS A 279 -20.87 -13.50 12.72
CA LYS A 279 -21.53 -12.79 13.83
C LYS A 279 -21.95 -13.79 14.93
N GLY A 280 -21.65 -13.45 16.18
CA GLY A 280 -21.95 -14.29 17.35
C GLY A 280 -20.84 -15.28 17.72
N SER A 281 -19.80 -15.41 16.90
CA SER A 281 -18.63 -16.24 17.25
C SER A 281 -17.84 -15.58 18.38
N LEU A 282 -17.55 -16.34 19.43
CA LEU A 282 -16.73 -15.88 20.56
C LEU A 282 -15.24 -16.23 20.38
N SER A 283 -14.95 -17.22 19.55
CA SER A 283 -13.59 -17.68 19.25
C SER A 283 -13.43 -17.92 17.76
N PHE A 284 -12.27 -17.56 17.22
CA PHE A 284 -11.87 -17.85 15.85
C PHE A 284 -10.44 -18.38 15.87
N MET A 285 -10.20 -19.50 15.19
CA MET A 285 -8.89 -20.13 15.07
C MET A 285 -8.65 -20.44 13.60
N GLN A 286 -7.45 -20.10 13.13
CA GLN A 286 -7.04 -20.37 11.76
C GLN A 286 -5.68 -21.04 11.78
N ASP A 287 -5.65 -22.31 11.40
CA ASP A 287 -4.42 -23.06 11.24
C ASP A 287 -3.77 -22.76 9.89
N ASN A 288 -2.45 -22.99 9.82
CA ASN A 288 -1.67 -22.90 8.59
C ASN A 288 -1.82 -21.53 7.87
N VAL A 289 -1.88 -20.45 8.67
CA VAL A 289 -2.02 -19.07 8.15
C VAL A 289 -0.95 -18.77 7.11
N PHE A 290 0.30 -19.20 7.32
CA PHE A 290 1.38 -19.14 6.34
C PHE A 290 2.06 -20.50 6.23
N LEU A 291 2.34 -20.93 4.99
CA LEU A 291 3.04 -22.18 4.69
C LEU A 291 4.41 -21.84 4.10
N GLY A 292 5.45 -22.54 4.57
CA GLY A 292 6.82 -22.35 4.09
C GLY A 292 7.55 -21.21 4.81
N SER A 293 7.89 -20.14 4.08
CA SER A 293 8.68 -19.03 4.65
C SER A 293 7.91 -18.32 5.76
N MET A 294 8.51 -18.30 6.96
CA MET A 294 7.93 -17.65 8.13
C MET A 294 7.97 -16.12 7.97
N PRO A 295 6.85 -15.42 8.20
CA PRO A 295 6.84 -13.97 8.16
C PRO A 295 7.66 -13.40 9.32
N LYS A 296 8.46 -12.37 9.04
CA LYS A 296 9.22 -11.63 10.06
C LYS A 296 8.31 -10.73 10.92
N ARG A 297 7.14 -10.36 10.40
CA ARG A 297 6.15 -9.49 11.04
C ARG A 297 4.73 -9.90 10.63
N LEU A 298 3.80 -9.81 11.58
CA LEU A 298 2.37 -9.99 11.36
C LEU A 298 1.64 -8.72 11.79
N ILE A 299 0.67 -8.30 10.97
CA ILE A 299 -0.23 -7.18 11.26
C ILE A 299 -1.65 -7.75 11.20
N ILE A 300 -2.47 -7.47 12.21
CA ILE A 300 -3.80 -8.10 12.36
C ILE A 300 -4.82 -7.00 12.60
N THR A 301 -5.63 -6.72 11.58
CA THR A 301 -6.70 -5.74 11.66
C THR A 301 -8.07 -6.40 11.55
N PHE A 302 -9.10 -5.73 12.08
CA PHE A 302 -10.49 -6.15 11.92
C PHE A 302 -11.28 -5.03 11.26
N VAL A 303 -12.04 -5.41 10.23
CA VAL A 303 -12.91 -4.53 9.46
C VAL A 303 -14.27 -5.22 9.26
N LYS A 304 -15.35 -4.43 9.25
CA LYS A 304 -16.67 -4.96 8.89
C LYS A 304 -16.66 -5.44 7.44
N ASN A 305 -17.18 -6.65 7.18
CA ASN A 305 -17.27 -7.20 5.82
C ASN A 305 -17.94 -6.23 4.83
N ALA A 306 -18.98 -5.51 5.26
CA ALA A 306 -19.65 -4.53 4.39
C ALA A 306 -18.76 -3.34 3.98
N ALA A 307 -17.79 -2.95 4.81
CA ALA A 307 -16.81 -1.92 4.46
C ALA A 307 -15.76 -2.44 3.45
N ILE A 308 -15.32 -3.71 3.59
CA ILE A 308 -14.47 -4.38 2.59
C ILE A 308 -15.17 -4.41 1.22
N ASN A 309 -16.48 -4.63 1.22
CA ASN A 309 -17.29 -4.63 0.00
C ASN A 309 -17.70 -3.22 -0.47
N GLY A 310 -17.20 -2.16 0.17
CA GLY A 310 -17.31 -0.78 -0.29
C GLY A 310 -18.56 -0.01 0.12
N GLN A 311 -19.32 -0.45 1.14
CA GLN A 311 -20.50 0.28 1.61
C GLN A 311 -20.16 1.74 1.98
N TYR A 312 -20.77 2.72 1.30
CA TYR A 312 -20.46 4.15 1.44
C TYR A 312 -20.51 4.68 2.87
N SER A 313 -21.41 4.16 3.69
CA SER A 313 -21.56 4.59 5.08
C SER A 313 -20.54 3.96 6.04
N LEU A 314 -19.56 3.20 5.54
CA LEU A 314 -18.53 2.53 6.33
C LEU A 314 -17.14 2.74 5.75
N ASN A 315 -16.27 3.38 6.52
CA ASN A 315 -14.86 3.53 6.17
C ASN A 315 -14.10 2.18 6.22
N PRO A 316 -13.50 1.72 5.10
CA PRO A 316 -12.71 0.48 5.08
C PRO A 316 -11.43 0.56 5.93
N PHE A 317 -10.92 1.75 6.21
CA PHE A 317 -9.72 1.97 7.01
C PHE A 317 -10.01 2.22 8.50
N ASN A 318 -11.23 1.93 8.96
CA ASN A 318 -11.61 1.98 10.36
C ASN A 318 -11.38 0.61 11.04
N PHE A 319 -10.19 0.43 11.61
CA PHE A 319 -9.76 -0.80 12.26
C PHE A 319 -10.28 -0.86 13.70
N LYS A 320 -11.41 -1.56 13.89
CA LYS A 320 -12.05 -1.66 15.20
C LYS A 320 -11.50 -2.84 15.97
N HIS A 321 -11.27 -2.66 17.27
CA HIS A 321 -10.82 -3.76 18.13
C HIS A 321 -11.88 -4.84 18.42
N HIS A 322 -13.17 -4.56 18.13
CA HIS A 322 -14.30 -5.49 18.34
C HIS A 322 -14.38 -6.15 19.74
N LYS A 323 -13.87 -5.46 20.77
CA LYS A 323 -13.72 -5.99 22.15
C LYS A 323 -12.95 -7.30 22.21
N LEU A 324 -11.99 -7.53 21.31
CA LEU A 324 -11.07 -8.66 21.37
C LEU A 324 -10.42 -8.73 22.76
N ASN A 325 -10.55 -9.86 23.44
CA ASN A 325 -10.01 -10.02 24.79
C ASN A 325 -8.81 -10.97 24.85
N PHE A 326 -8.58 -11.75 23.78
CA PHE A 326 -7.50 -12.71 23.69
C PHE A 326 -6.99 -12.82 22.26
N LEU A 327 -5.67 -12.73 22.07
CA LEU A 327 -5.00 -12.96 20.79
C LEU A 327 -3.76 -13.85 21.02
N GLY A 328 -3.76 -15.03 20.43
CA GLY A 328 -2.61 -15.94 20.44
C GLY A 328 -2.13 -16.22 19.02
N ILE A 329 -0.83 -16.09 18.80
CA ILE A 329 -0.15 -16.51 17.57
C ILE A 329 0.77 -17.65 17.95
N TYR A 330 0.68 -18.76 17.25
CA TYR A 330 1.40 -19.99 17.56
C TYR A 330 2.28 -20.41 16.39
N LEU A 331 3.52 -20.77 16.69
CA LEU A 331 4.47 -21.39 15.78
C LEU A 331 4.82 -22.76 16.37
N ASP A 332 4.52 -23.84 15.64
CA ASP A 332 4.76 -25.22 16.08
C ASP A 332 4.25 -25.51 17.50
N GLY A 333 3.08 -24.97 17.82
CA GLY A 333 2.43 -25.10 19.14
C GLY A 333 2.97 -24.17 20.23
N GLN A 334 4.05 -23.43 19.98
CA GLN A 334 4.61 -22.46 20.91
C GLN A 334 4.08 -21.05 20.63
N PRO A 335 3.65 -20.28 21.65
CA PRO A 335 3.16 -18.93 21.43
C PRO A 335 4.33 -17.98 21.09
N VAL A 336 4.14 -17.13 20.07
CA VAL A 336 5.13 -16.16 19.56
C VAL A 336 4.51 -14.77 19.55
N PRO A 337 5.21 -13.70 19.98
CA PRO A 337 6.61 -13.67 20.42
C PRO A 337 6.86 -14.22 21.83
N CYS A 338 5.87 -14.18 22.72
CA CYS A 338 5.97 -14.71 24.10
C CYS A 338 4.58 -15.20 24.58
N LYS A 339 4.04 -14.62 25.66
CA LYS A 339 2.67 -14.88 26.14
C LYS A 339 1.64 -14.27 25.17
N PRO A 340 0.53 -14.99 24.87
CA PRO A 340 -0.64 -14.42 24.21
C PRO A 340 -1.07 -13.09 24.82
N MET A 341 -1.71 -12.26 24.00
CA MET A 341 -2.19 -10.95 24.41
C MET A 341 -3.56 -11.12 25.07
N GLU A 342 -3.62 -10.83 26.37
CA GLU A 342 -4.86 -10.65 27.11
C GLU A 342 -5.19 -9.16 27.06
N LEU A 343 -6.31 -8.83 26.43
CA LEU A 343 -6.71 -7.46 26.11
C LEU A 343 -7.96 -7.10 26.90
N ASN A 344 -7.97 -5.93 27.53
CA ASN A 344 -9.19 -5.34 28.05
C ASN A 344 -9.17 -3.83 27.78
N TYR A 345 -10.03 -3.41 26.87
CA TYR A 345 -10.09 -2.01 26.44
C TYR A 345 -10.80 -1.11 27.44
N GLU A 346 -11.67 -1.66 28.30
CA GLU A 346 -12.41 -0.91 29.32
C GLU A 346 -11.52 -0.62 30.53
N SER A 347 -10.63 -1.55 30.90
CA SER A 347 -9.64 -1.36 31.98
C SER A 347 -8.28 -0.86 31.50
N GLU A 348 -8.20 -0.36 30.27
CA GLU A 348 -6.97 0.08 29.59
C GLU A 348 -5.81 -0.94 29.51
N ASN A 349 -6.10 -2.23 29.63
CA ASN A 349 -5.13 -3.31 29.48
C ASN A 349 -4.94 -3.69 28.01
N TYR A 350 -4.39 -2.77 27.22
CA TYR A 350 -4.07 -2.99 25.79
C TYR A 350 -2.70 -2.42 25.40
N ILE A 351 -1.92 -1.91 26.37
CA ILE A 351 -0.66 -1.22 26.12
C ILE A 351 0.39 -2.11 25.46
N ARG A 352 0.36 -3.43 25.71
CA ARG A 352 1.23 -4.39 25.03
C ARG A 352 0.95 -4.45 23.52
N ALA A 353 -0.32 -4.33 23.10
CA ALA A 353 -0.72 -4.29 21.70
C ALA A 353 -0.30 -2.96 21.05
N TYR A 354 -0.53 -1.84 21.73
CA TYR A 354 -0.05 -0.55 21.26
C TYR A 354 1.49 -0.52 21.12
N HIS A 355 2.22 -1.03 22.12
CA HIS A 355 3.68 -1.12 22.08
C HIS A 355 4.19 -2.04 20.96
N SER A 356 3.45 -3.11 20.60
CA SER A 356 3.86 -3.98 19.49
C SER A 356 3.88 -3.28 18.13
N LEU A 357 3.13 -2.18 17.95
CA LEU A 357 3.20 -1.38 16.73
C LEU A 357 4.56 -0.72 16.50
N PHE A 358 5.36 -0.53 17.56
CA PHE A 358 6.72 0.01 17.47
C PHE A 358 7.77 -1.10 17.42
N SER A 359 7.37 -2.33 17.80
CA SER A 359 8.25 -3.48 17.89
C SER A 359 8.50 -4.04 16.50
N GLY A 360 9.59 -3.60 15.87
CA GLY A 360 10.00 -3.99 14.52
C GLY A 360 10.09 -2.82 13.54
N PHE A 361 9.58 -1.64 13.91
CA PHE A 361 9.79 -0.40 13.17
C PHE A 361 10.94 0.39 13.79
N ASN A 362 11.46 1.38 13.07
CA ASN A 362 12.54 2.23 13.57
C ASN A 362 12.08 2.92 14.86
N ARG A 363 12.64 2.55 16.02
CA ARG A 363 12.19 3.06 17.33
C ARG A 363 12.27 4.59 17.44
N ASP A 364 13.15 5.20 16.65
CA ASP A 364 13.33 6.65 16.57
C ASP A 364 12.35 7.34 15.61
N LYS A 365 11.54 6.58 14.86
CA LYS A 365 10.49 7.09 13.97
C LYS A 365 9.14 6.74 14.59
N GLY A 366 8.49 7.71 15.24
CA GLY A 366 7.12 7.54 15.72
C GLY A 366 6.14 7.22 14.57
N ILE A 367 5.06 6.49 14.87
CA ILE A 367 4.11 5.98 13.86
C ILE A 367 2.89 6.88 13.60
N TYR A 368 2.88 8.14 14.05
CA TYR A 368 1.73 9.07 13.94
C TYR A 368 0.39 8.42 14.34
N ILE A 369 0.38 7.55 15.36
CA ILE A 369 -0.82 6.98 16.01
C ILE A 369 -0.60 7.09 17.52
N SER A 370 -1.48 7.79 18.21
CA SER A 370 -1.47 7.94 19.65
C SER A 370 -2.14 6.75 20.36
N ARG A 371 -1.89 6.62 21.67
CA ARG A 371 -2.53 5.61 22.52
C ARG A 371 -4.06 5.72 22.51
N GLU A 372 -4.60 6.93 22.39
CA GLU A 372 -6.05 7.18 22.36
C GLU A 372 -6.65 6.79 21.01
N GLU A 373 -5.96 7.12 19.92
CA GLU A 373 -6.42 6.81 18.56
C GLU A 373 -6.40 5.31 18.28
N PHE A 374 -5.47 4.56 18.90
CA PHE A 374 -5.44 3.10 18.84
C PHE A 374 -6.79 2.48 19.21
N LEU A 375 -7.50 3.05 20.19
CA LEU A 375 -8.85 2.60 20.58
C LEU A 375 -9.94 3.02 19.61
N LYS A 376 -9.74 4.13 18.90
CA LYS A 376 -10.76 4.86 18.14
C LYS A 376 -10.65 4.61 16.63
N GLY A 377 -10.34 3.38 16.23
CA GLY A 377 -10.31 2.95 14.82
C GLY A 377 -8.91 2.71 14.24
N TYR A 378 -7.88 2.68 15.09
CA TYR A 378 -6.52 2.28 14.73
C TYR A 378 -6.04 1.04 15.51
N ALA A 379 -6.94 0.10 15.81
CA ALA A 379 -6.59 -1.16 16.46
C ALA A 379 -5.98 -2.12 15.43
N ILE A 380 -4.65 -2.02 15.26
CA ILE A 380 -3.83 -2.69 14.24
C ILE A 380 -2.91 -3.75 14.85
#